data_AF-A0A3D1LYG7-F1
#
_entry.id   AF-A0A3D1LYG7-F1
#
_cell.length_a   1.000
_cell.length_b   1.000
_cell.length_c   1.000
_cell.angle_alpha   90.00
_cell.angle_beta   90.00
_cell.angle_gamma   90.00
#
_symmetry.space_group_name_H-M   'P 1'
#
loop_
_entity.id
_entity.type
_entity.pdbx_description
1 polymer ?
#
loop_
_entity_poly.entity_id
_entity_poly.type
_entity_poly.pdbx_seq_one_letter_code
_entity_poly.pdbx_strand_id
1 'polypeptide(L)' 'MVTNYSIGDTITMKKKHPCGVSAWTVDRIGADIGIVCQGCSRRI' A
#
# COMPACT_ATOMS: atom_id res chain seq x y z
N MET A 1 15.71 4.22 -13.38
CA MET A 1 15.31 5.14 -12.29
C MET A 1 14.61 4.27 -11.26
N VAL A 2 15.25 3.97 -10.12
CA VAL A 2 14.66 3.13 -9.08
C VAL A 2 13.76 4.03 -8.25
N THR A 3 12.44 3.89 -8.38
CA THR A 3 11.49 4.69 -7.61
C THR A 3 11.55 4.24 -6.16
N ASN A 4 12.17 5.05 -5.31
CA ASN A 4 12.31 4.77 -3.90
C ASN A 4 10.95 5.05 -3.24
N TYR A 5 10.24 4.01 -2.81
CA TYR A 5 9.01 4.18 -2.06
C TYR A 5 9.34 4.76 -0.68
N SER A 6 8.46 5.64 -0.20
CA SER A 6 8.57 6.25 1.13
C SER A 6 7.33 5.92 1.98
N ILE A 7 7.47 5.96 3.31
CA ILE A 7 6.32 5.83 4.21
C ILE A 7 5.35 6.98 3.91
N GLY A 8 4.08 6.66 3.74
CA GLY A 8 3.03 7.60 3.31
C GLY A 8 2.76 7.60 1.81
N ASP A 9 3.57 6.92 0.99
CA ASP A 9 3.28 6.82 -0.44
C ASP A 9 1.99 6.05 -0.69
N THR A 10 1.20 6.53 -1.65
CA THR A 10 0.01 5.84 -2.11
C THR A 10 0.33 5.05 -3.37
N ILE A 11 0.24 3.73 -3.26
CA ILE A 11 0.45 2.79 -4.35
C ILE A 11 -0.87 2.20 -4.80
N THR A 12 -0.98 1.87 -6.09
CA THR A 12 -2.16 1.18 -6.62
C THR A 12 -1.79 -0.25 -6.94
N MET A 13 -2.49 -1.20 -6.32
CA MET A 13 -2.30 -2.62 -6.59
C MET A 13 -3.00 -3.02 -7.89
N LYS A 14 -2.38 -3.94 -8.64
CA LYS A 14 -2.94 -4.46 -9.90
C LYS A 14 -4.24 -5.23 -9.67
N LYS A 15 -4.37 -5.91 -8.52
CA LYS A 15 -5.62 -6.53 -8.07
C LYS A 15 -6.31 -5.62 -7.08
N LYS A 16 -7.64 -5.51 -7.19
CA LYS A 16 -8.46 -4.82 -6.19
C LYS A 16 -8.47 -5.62 -4.89
N HIS A 17 -8.45 -4.92 -3.77
CA HIS A 17 -8.74 -5.52 -2.47
C HIS A 17 -10.21 -5.99 -2.45
N PRO A 18 -10.56 -7.06 -1.70
CA PRO A 18 -11.95 -7.49 -1.51
C PRO A 18 -12.94 -6.40 -1.09
N CYS A 19 -12.46 -5.30 -0.49
CA CYS A 19 -13.29 -4.14 -0.17
C CYS A 19 -13.66 -3.24 -1.37
N GLY A 20 -13.17 -3.54 -2.58
CA GLY A 20 -13.42 -2.77 -3.81
C GLY A 20 -12.39 -1.69 -4.14
N VAL A 21 -11.48 -1.36 -3.22
CA VAL A 21 -10.44 -0.34 -3.39
C VAL A 21 -9.11 -0.97 -3.81
N SER A 22 -8.41 -0.35 -4.76
CA SER A 22 -7.06 -0.75 -5.20
C SER A 22 -5.97 0.19 -4.72
N ALA A 23 -6.32 1.27 -4.01
CA ALA A 23 -5.40 2.21 -3.40
C ALA A 23 -4.92 1.70 -2.04
N TRP A 24 -3.60 1.72 -1.86
CA TRP A 24 -2.91 1.31 -0.65
C TRP A 24 -1.90 2.38 -0.28
N THR A 25 -1.65 2.54 1.01
CA THR A 25 -0.65 3.48 1.53
C THR A 25 0.44 2.73 2.24
N VAL A 26 1.69 3.07 1.96
CA VAL A 26 2.85 2.45 2.59
C VAL A 26 2.94 2.91 4.04
N ASP A 27 2.85 1.96 4.96
CA ASP A 27 2.87 2.19 6.41
C ASP A 27 4.26 1.95 7.00
N ARG A 28 5.00 0.96 6.46
CA ARG A 28 6.38 0.68 6.85
C ARG A 28 7.23 0.30 5.64
N ILE A 29 8.52 0.64 5.73
CA ILE A 29 9.55 0.22 4.78
C ILE A 29 10.73 -0.30 5.60
N GLY A 30 11.18 -1.53 5.30
CA GLY A 30 12.25 -2.20 6.01
C GLY A 30 12.51 -3.59 5.41
N ALA A 31 12.65 -4.62 6.25
CA ALA A 31 12.74 -6.01 5.81
C ALA A 31 11.49 -6.44 5.00
N ASP A 32 10.33 -5.90 5.37
CA ASP A 32 9.04 -6.07 4.69
C ASP A 32 8.40 -4.71 4.44
N ILE A 33 7.65 -4.60 3.35
CA ILE A 33 6.84 -3.40 3.04
C ILE A 33 5.44 -3.66 3.57
N GLY A 34 5.04 -2.89 4.58
CA GLY A 34 3.68 -2.94 5.10
C GLY A 34 2.82 -1.88 4.42
N ILE A 35 1.62 -2.27 4.03
CA ILE A 35 0.69 -1.44 3.29
C ILE A 35 -0.71 -1.45 3.93
N VAL A 36 -1.36 -0.31 3.93
CA VAL A 36 -2.70 -0.08 4.48
C VAL A 36 -3.68 0.17 3.35
N CYS A 37 -4.75 -0.62 3.27
CA CYS A 37 -5.83 -0.36 2.34
C CYS A 37 -6.56 0.93 2.71
N GLN A 38 -6.67 1.87 1.77
CA GLN A 38 -7.35 3.15 2.00
C GLN A 38 -8.88 3.03 2.08
N GLY A 39 -9.46 1.91 1.66
CA GLY A 39 -10.92 1.69 1.70
C GLY A 39 -11.45 1.04 2.97
N CYS A 40 -10.65 0.19 3.63
CA CYS A 40 -11.09 -0.58 4.79
C CYS A 40 -10.06 -0.63 5.92
N SER A 41 -9.00 0.19 5.82
CA SER A 41 -7.92 0.30 6.82
C SER A 41 -7.23 -1.02 7.17
N ARG A 42 -7.26 -2.01 6.26
CA ARG A 42 -6.61 -3.31 6.45
C ARG A 42 -5.11 -3.17 6.23
N ARG A 43 -4.31 -3.59 7.22
CA ARG A 43 -2.85 -3.70 7.13
C ARG A 43 -2.42 -5.10 6.67
N ILE A 44 -1.45 -5.14 5.77
CA ILE A 44 -0.69 -6.34 5.34
C ILE A 44 0.79 -6.00 5.28
#